data_AF-A0A1L7AN74-F1
#
_entry.id   AF-A0A1L7AN74-F1
#
_cell.length_a   1.000
_cell.length_b   1.000
_cell.length_c   1.000
_cell.angle_alpha   90.00
_cell.angle_beta   90.00
_cell.angle_gamma   90.00
#
_symmetry.space_group_name_H-M   'P 1'
#
loop_
_entity.id
_entity.type
_entity.pdbx_description
1 polymer ?
#
loop_
_entity_poly.entity_id
_entity_poly.type
_entity_poly.pdbx_seq_one_letter_code
_entity_poly.pdbx_strand_id
1 'polypeptide(L)'
;MSIATMKAIRLHEFGGPDVLRYEDAPKPAPKAGEVLIRVHAAGINPPDWYLREGMKALPPEWRLPIALPAIPGTDVSGVVEAVAPGAETFAVGDEVYSMVRFPSFGESAAYAQYVTAPASEVARKPARLDHVQAAAVPMSALTAWQFLIDRGHDEPNPLQPERHRPVPLDGKKVLVNGAAGGVGHFAVQLAKWKGAHVVAVASGRHESFVRGLRADEFIDYTRTPAEEVARDLDLVVDTLGGTTTGRFLRTLKRGGALFPVFLGFSDHDEAARLGVTVSTTQVRSNGAQLAELARLFDAGSLRVGIDSTFPLHNASKAHARAAGGHIQGKIVLTVS
;
A
#
# COMPACT_ATOMS: atom_id res chain seq x y z
N MET A 1 17.76 23.99 26.03
CA MET A 1 16.34 23.61 25.98
C MET A 1 16.31 22.10 25.78
N SER A 2 15.60 21.33 26.62
CA SER A 2 15.53 19.87 26.39
C SER A 2 14.72 19.63 25.12
N ILE A 3 15.20 18.71 24.28
CA ILE A 3 14.44 18.27 23.10
C ILE A 3 13.22 17.52 23.63
N ALA A 4 12.02 17.91 23.21
CA ALA A 4 10.81 17.16 23.56
C ALA A 4 10.93 15.75 22.96
N THR A 5 10.64 14.71 23.76
CA THR A 5 10.74 13.31 23.33
C THR A 5 9.36 12.69 23.14
N MET A 6 9.32 11.58 22.40
CA MET A 6 8.15 10.73 22.17
C MET A 6 8.58 9.27 22.13
N LYS A 7 7.64 8.34 22.32
CA LYS A 7 7.90 6.92 22.06
C LYS A 7 7.82 6.60 20.58
N ALA A 8 8.75 5.77 20.10
CA ALA A 8 8.80 5.28 18.74
C ALA A 8 9.46 3.90 18.66
N ILE A 9 9.33 3.26 17.49
CA ILE A 9 10.12 2.10 17.13
C ILE A 9 11.33 2.56 16.35
N ARG A 10 12.53 2.20 16.82
CA ARG A 10 13.80 2.56 16.20
C ARG A 10 14.59 1.31 15.85
N LEU A 11 15.29 1.37 14.72
CA LEU A 11 16.35 0.42 14.39
C LEU A 11 17.70 1.13 14.42
N HIS A 12 18.68 0.52 15.08
CA HIS A 12 20.06 1.01 15.16
C HIS A 12 21.01 0.25 14.22
N GLU A 13 20.51 -0.85 13.65
CA GLU A 13 21.19 -1.73 12.71
C GLU A 13 20.15 -2.39 11.81
N PHE A 14 20.58 -2.87 10.64
CA PHE A 14 19.69 -3.61 9.74
C PHE A 14 19.60 -5.08 10.14
N GLY A 15 18.43 -5.68 10.04
CA GLY A 15 18.25 -7.09 10.38
C GLY A 15 16.82 -7.59 10.32
N GLY A 16 16.58 -8.70 11.02
CA GLY A 16 15.26 -9.29 11.19
C GLY A 16 14.36 -8.50 12.16
N PRO A 17 13.18 -9.02 12.53
CA PRO A 17 12.24 -8.31 13.41
C PRO A 17 12.82 -7.85 14.74
N ASP A 18 13.81 -8.57 15.28
CA ASP A 18 14.40 -8.33 16.60
C ASP A 18 15.21 -7.03 16.71
N VAL A 19 15.54 -6.38 15.58
CA VAL A 19 16.23 -5.07 15.59
C VAL A 19 15.31 -3.90 15.92
N LEU A 20 13.98 -4.11 15.93
CA LEU A 20 12.98 -3.09 16.22
C LEU A 20 12.86 -2.86 17.72
N ARG A 21 13.32 -1.70 18.19
CA ARG A 21 13.35 -1.33 19.63
C ARG A 21 12.32 -0.25 19.94
N TYR A 22 11.52 -0.45 20.98
CA TYR A 22 10.59 0.56 21.49
C TYR A 22 11.30 1.47 22.50
N GLU A 23 11.57 2.72 22.12
CA GLU A 23 12.42 3.64 22.87
C GLU A 23 12.00 5.10 22.68
N ASP A 24 12.67 6.01 23.39
CA ASP A 24 12.47 7.45 23.23
C ASP A 24 13.17 7.98 21.97
N ALA A 25 12.50 8.90 21.28
CA ALA A 25 12.95 9.59 20.09
C ALA A 25 12.64 11.09 20.18
N PRO A 26 13.38 11.97 19.48
CA PRO A 26 12.98 13.37 19.35
C PRO A 26 11.57 13.50 18.74
N LYS A 27 10.70 14.28 19.38
CA LYS A 27 9.40 14.67 18.79
C LYS A 27 9.66 15.63 17.62
N PRO A 28 9.18 15.35 16.40
CA PRO A 28 9.43 16.22 15.26
C PRO A 28 8.63 17.52 15.37
N ALA A 29 9.14 18.59 14.76
CA ALA A 29 8.42 19.84 14.56
C ALA A 29 8.01 19.98 13.09
N PRO A 30 6.75 20.35 12.78
CA PRO A 30 6.31 20.50 11.40
C PRO A 30 7.04 21.69 10.73
N LYS A 31 7.52 21.48 9.51
CA LYS A 31 8.05 22.54 8.64
C LYS A 31 6.89 23.31 8.00
N ALA A 32 7.16 24.46 7.36
CA ALA A 32 6.14 25.15 6.58
C ALA A 32 5.52 24.21 5.53
N GLY A 33 4.19 24.27 5.38
CA GLY A 33 3.40 23.37 4.54
C GLY A 33 3.10 22.00 5.17
N GLU A 34 3.51 21.76 6.42
CA GLU A 34 3.29 20.48 7.10
C GLU A 34 2.32 20.59 8.29
N VAL A 35 1.70 19.47 8.60
CA VAL A 35 0.99 19.24 9.86
C VAL A 35 1.80 18.29 10.74
N LEU A 36 1.68 18.42 12.05
CA LEU A 36 2.08 17.41 13.02
C LEU A 36 0.86 16.55 13.35
N ILE A 37 0.97 15.24 13.19
CA ILE A 37 -0.09 14.28 13.47
C ILE A 37 0.29 13.52 14.74
N ARG A 38 -0.59 13.53 15.74
CA ARG A 38 -0.54 12.59 16.87
C ARG A 38 -1.14 11.27 16.40
N VAL A 39 -0.28 10.25 16.24
CA VAL A 39 -0.63 8.98 15.62
C VAL A 39 -1.45 8.12 16.58
N HIS A 40 -2.55 7.57 16.09
CA HIS A 40 -3.38 6.59 16.80
C HIS A 40 -3.17 5.17 16.27
N ALA A 41 -2.85 5.04 14.97
CA ALA A 41 -2.52 3.75 14.36
C ALA A 41 -1.59 3.94 13.16
N ALA A 42 -0.79 2.92 12.85
CA ALA A 42 0.11 2.87 11.70
C ALA A 42 -0.04 1.55 10.94
N GLY A 43 -0.16 1.62 9.62
CA GLY A 43 -0.26 0.43 8.77
C GLY A 43 1.11 -0.17 8.48
N ILE A 44 1.21 -1.50 8.45
CA ILE A 44 2.43 -2.21 8.04
C ILE A 44 2.39 -2.51 6.55
N ASN A 45 3.48 -2.19 5.86
CA ASN A 45 3.66 -2.40 4.43
C ASN A 45 5.00 -3.06 4.08
N PRO A 46 5.10 -3.72 2.91
CA PRO A 46 6.37 -4.31 2.46
C PRO A 46 7.60 -3.41 2.47
N PRO A 47 7.49 -2.14 2.04
CA PRO A 47 8.59 -1.20 2.13
C PRO A 47 9.18 -1.02 3.54
N ASP A 48 8.39 -1.22 4.60
CA ASP A 48 8.83 -1.01 5.98
C ASP A 48 9.85 -2.09 6.42
N TRP A 49 9.67 -3.35 6.00
CA TRP A 49 10.66 -4.39 6.26
C TRP A 49 11.82 -4.39 5.27
N TYR A 50 11.63 -3.91 4.03
CA TYR A 50 12.75 -3.65 3.13
C TYR A 50 13.71 -2.62 3.73
N LEU A 51 13.17 -1.53 4.31
CA LEU A 51 13.95 -0.54 5.05
C LEU A 51 14.71 -1.19 6.20
N ARG A 52 14.01 -1.97 7.05
CA ARG A 52 14.60 -2.67 8.21
C ARG A 52 15.73 -3.62 7.80
N GLU A 53 15.62 -4.28 6.67
CA GLU A 53 16.62 -5.23 6.17
C GLU A 53 17.80 -4.55 5.45
N GLY A 54 17.75 -3.22 5.28
CA GLY A 54 18.79 -2.45 4.58
C GLY A 54 18.65 -2.50 3.06
N MET A 55 17.41 -2.65 2.56
CA MET A 55 17.06 -2.68 1.14
C MET A 55 17.83 -3.74 0.33
N LYS A 56 18.21 -4.85 0.98
CA LYS A 56 19.01 -5.93 0.36
C LYS A 56 18.37 -6.54 -0.88
N ALA A 57 17.04 -6.55 -0.93
CA ALA A 57 16.26 -7.03 -2.07
C ALA A 57 16.26 -6.07 -3.28
N LEU A 58 16.71 -4.83 -3.12
CA LEU A 58 16.85 -3.87 -4.21
C LEU A 58 18.26 -3.93 -4.82
N PRO A 59 18.39 -3.67 -6.14
CA PRO A 59 19.68 -3.44 -6.78
C PRO A 59 20.48 -2.36 -6.03
N PRO A 60 21.82 -2.50 -5.87
CA PRO A 60 22.65 -1.54 -5.13
C PRO A 60 22.42 -0.07 -5.50
N GLU A 61 22.22 0.22 -6.79
CA GLU A 61 21.95 1.53 -7.35
C GLU A 61 20.59 2.13 -6.94
N TRP A 62 19.66 1.31 -6.45
CA TRP A 62 18.34 1.73 -5.96
C TRP A 62 18.26 1.75 -4.43
N ARG A 63 19.33 1.36 -3.73
CA ARG A 63 19.38 1.42 -2.27
C ARG A 63 19.58 2.86 -1.84
N LEU A 64 18.57 3.41 -1.17
CA LEU A 64 18.68 4.73 -0.58
C LEU A 64 19.61 4.69 0.63
N PRO A 65 20.48 5.69 0.85
CA PRO A 65 21.26 5.78 2.07
C PRO A 65 20.32 6.04 3.26
N ILE A 66 20.28 5.11 4.21
CA ILE A 66 19.44 5.21 5.40
C ILE A 66 20.32 5.62 6.59
N ALA A 67 20.06 6.81 7.15
CA ALA A 67 20.71 7.23 8.38
C ALA A 67 20.14 6.45 9.58
N LEU A 68 21.02 5.86 10.37
CA LEU A 68 20.66 5.16 11.61
C LEU A 68 20.99 6.03 12.83
N PRO A 69 20.19 5.95 13.92
CA PRO A 69 18.97 5.16 14.05
C PRO A 69 17.78 5.71 13.25
N ALA A 70 16.99 4.81 12.64
CA ALA A 70 15.83 5.16 11.81
C ALA A 70 14.51 4.71 12.46
N ILE A 71 13.42 5.42 12.16
CA ILE A 71 12.04 5.03 12.51
C ILE A 71 11.35 4.53 11.23
N PRO A 72 10.87 3.28 11.17
CA PRO A 72 10.19 2.75 10.00
C PRO A 72 8.72 3.19 9.91
N GLY A 73 8.07 2.85 8.80
CA GLY A 73 6.64 3.05 8.59
C GLY A 73 6.29 4.27 7.73
N THR A 74 5.17 4.16 7.03
CA THR A 74 4.67 5.17 6.09
C THR A 74 3.18 5.48 6.27
N ASP A 75 2.35 4.48 6.59
CA ASP A 75 0.91 4.68 6.75
C ASP A 75 0.58 5.12 8.18
N VAL A 76 -0.20 6.19 8.32
CA VAL A 76 -0.72 6.65 9.61
C VAL A 76 -2.21 6.98 9.56
N SER A 77 -2.87 6.85 10.70
CA SER A 77 -4.08 7.60 11.03
C SER A 77 -3.98 8.15 12.44
N GLY A 78 -4.48 9.36 12.64
CA GLY A 78 -4.37 10.07 13.90
C GLY A 78 -5.10 11.41 13.88
N VAL A 79 -4.70 12.30 14.76
CA VAL A 79 -5.30 13.63 14.93
C VAL A 79 -4.26 14.70 14.70
N VAL A 80 -4.61 15.78 14.00
CA VAL A 80 -3.73 16.93 13.83
C VAL A 80 -3.46 17.58 15.19
N GLU A 81 -2.20 17.58 15.59
CA GLU A 81 -1.70 18.15 16.85
C GLU A 81 -1.23 19.60 16.66
N ALA A 82 -0.62 19.91 15.52
CA ALA A 82 -0.16 21.24 15.18
C ALA A 82 -0.19 21.45 13.66
N VAL A 83 -0.36 22.72 13.25
CA VAL A 83 -0.40 23.14 11.85
C VAL A 83 0.69 24.21 11.66
N ALA A 84 1.59 24.00 10.71
CA ALA A 84 2.57 25.02 10.34
C ALA A 84 2.02 25.95 9.25
N PRO A 85 2.63 27.15 9.04
CA PRO A 85 2.23 28.05 7.97
C PRO A 85 2.24 27.36 6.61
N GLY A 86 1.19 27.55 5.80
CA GLY A 86 0.99 26.89 4.50
C GLY A 86 0.24 25.56 4.54
N ALA A 87 -0.24 25.13 5.71
CA ALA A 87 -1.01 23.89 5.90
C ALA A 87 -2.44 24.14 6.46
N GLU A 88 -2.97 25.36 6.29
CA GLU A 88 -4.24 25.84 6.89
C GLU A 88 -5.50 25.16 6.32
N THR A 89 -5.36 24.27 5.32
CA THR A 89 -6.44 23.37 4.89
C THR A 89 -6.85 22.37 5.99
N PHE A 90 -6.02 22.23 7.03
CA PHE A 90 -6.26 21.45 8.23
C PHE A 90 -6.27 22.31 9.48
N ALA A 91 -6.97 21.83 10.51
CA ALA A 91 -7.00 22.44 11.84
C ALA A 91 -6.57 21.43 12.92
N VAL A 92 -6.05 21.93 14.04
CA VAL A 92 -5.81 21.10 15.23
C VAL A 92 -7.11 20.43 15.65
N GLY A 93 -7.06 19.11 15.90
CA GLY A 93 -8.22 18.29 16.20
C GLY A 93 -8.83 17.56 15.01
N ASP A 94 -8.44 17.89 13.76
CA ASP A 94 -8.88 17.14 12.58
C ASP A 94 -8.40 15.68 12.66
N GLU A 95 -9.31 14.71 12.52
CA GLU A 95 -8.97 13.30 12.32
C GLU A 95 -8.48 13.10 10.89
N VAL A 96 -7.26 12.58 10.73
CA VAL A 96 -6.59 12.46 9.44
C VAL A 96 -5.94 11.09 9.23
N TYR A 97 -5.61 10.80 7.98
CA TYR A 97 -4.80 9.64 7.59
C TYR A 97 -3.95 9.99 6.36
N SER A 98 -2.82 9.31 6.22
CA SER A 98 -1.79 9.65 5.22
C SER A 98 -0.91 8.45 4.91
N MET A 99 -0.45 8.36 3.65
CA MET A 99 0.81 7.68 3.33
C MET A 99 1.88 8.77 3.36
N VAL A 100 2.82 8.72 4.30
CA VAL A 100 3.76 9.83 4.56
C VAL A 100 5.02 9.71 3.69
N ARG A 101 5.29 10.73 2.89
CA ARG A 101 6.50 10.99 2.08
C ARG A 101 6.98 9.85 1.19
N PHE A 102 6.13 8.92 0.82
CA PHE A 102 6.55 7.76 0.06
C PHE A 102 6.72 8.10 -1.43
N PRO A 103 7.85 7.70 -2.08
CA PRO A 103 8.78 6.61 -1.74
C PRO A 103 10.06 7.02 -0.98
N SER A 104 10.11 8.21 -0.38
CA SER A 104 11.13 8.50 0.63
C SER A 104 10.83 7.71 1.91
N PHE A 105 11.87 7.36 2.66
CA PHE A 105 11.75 6.61 3.91
C PHE A 105 12.29 7.37 5.12
N GLY A 106 13.28 8.25 4.93
CA GLY A 106 14.00 8.87 6.05
C GLY A 106 13.13 9.77 6.93
N GLU A 107 12.20 10.51 6.33
CA GLU A 107 11.32 11.45 7.05
C GLU A 107 9.88 10.91 7.24
N SER A 108 9.58 9.68 6.80
CA SER A 108 8.23 9.11 6.92
C SER A 108 7.91 8.69 8.36
N ALA A 109 8.83 8.00 9.04
CA ALA A 109 8.85 7.79 10.49
C ALA A 109 7.50 7.45 11.18
N ALA A 110 6.62 6.66 10.54
CA ALA A 110 5.24 6.47 11.00
C ALA A 110 5.09 5.62 12.27
N TYR A 111 6.08 4.81 12.63
CA TYR A 111 6.04 3.98 13.84
C TYR A 111 6.43 4.77 15.09
N ALA A 112 5.70 5.86 15.34
CA ALA A 112 5.95 6.79 16.42
C ALA A 112 4.65 7.41 16.93
N GLN A 113 4.68 8.00 18.13
CA GLN A 113 3.53 8.74 18.67
C GLN A 113 3.21 10.03 17.88
N TYR A 114 4.19 10.61 17.19
CA TYR A 114 4.00 11.79 16.35
C TYR A 114 4.79 11.69 15.05
N VAL A 115 4.22 12.22 13.98
CA VAL A 115 4.84 12.31 12.66
C VAL A 115 4.46 13.63 12.00
N THR A 116 5.35 14.23 11.20
CA THR A 116 4.96 15.36 10.35
C THR A 116 4.59 14.87 8.96
N ALA A 117 3.68 15.54 8.27
CA ALA A 117 3.27 15.20 6.90
C ALA A 117 3.01 16.48 6.10
N PRO A 118 3.42 16.56 4.81
CA PRO A 118 3.05 17.68 3.95
C PRO A 118 1.53 17.67 3.78
N ALA A 119 0.90 18.84 3.86
CA ALA A 119 -0.56 18.94 3.76
C ALA A 119 -1.12 18.35 2.46
N SER A 120 -0.33 18.32 1.38
CA SER A 120 -0.69 17.72 0.09
C SER A 120 -0.78 16.19 0.11
N GLU A 121 -0.23 15.52 1.13
CA GLU A 121 -0.22 14.07 1.27
C GLU A 121 -1.29 13.55 2.25
N VAL A 122 -1.92 14.46 2.99
CA VAL A 122 -2.86 14.18 4.08
C VAL A 122 -4.30 14.28 3.58
N ALA A 123 -5.18 13.44 4.11
CA ALA A 123 -6.63 13.58 3.96
C ALA A 123 -7.34 13.44 5.32
N ARG A 124 -8.55 14.02 5.43
CA ARG A 124 -9.44 13.78 6.58
C ARG A 124 -9.89 12.33 6.58
N LYS A 125 -9.81 11.68 7.75
CA LYS A 125 -10.22 10.28 7.95
C LYS A 125 -11.67 10.09 7.50
N PRO A 126 -12.02 8.97 6.82
CA PRO A 126 -13.42 8.68 6.52
C PRO A 126 -14.18 8.55 7.83
N ALA A 127 -15.38 9.14 7.91
CA ALA A 127 -16.17 9.15 9.14
C ALA A 127 -16.59 7.74 9.56
N ARG A 128 -16.75 6.81 8.61
CA ARG A 128 -17.13 5.41 8.88
C ARG A 128 -16.02 4.52 9.41
N LEU A 129 -14.76 4.94 9.30
CA LEU A 129 -13.61 4.13 9.71
C LEU A 129 -13.10 4.58 11.08
N ASP A 130 -12.75 3.63 11.93
CA ASP A 130 -11.90 3.92 13.08
C ASP A 130 -10.44 4.17 12.63
N HIS A 131 -9.56 4.59 13.55
CA HIS A 131 -8.15 4.85 13.22
C HIS A 131 -7.40 3.58 12.79
N VAL A 132 -7.77 2.39 13.28
CA VAL A 132 -7.12 1.13 12.89
C VAL A 132 -7.41 0.82 11.42
N GLN A 133 -8.69 0.89 11.05
CA GLN A 133 -9.14 0.71 9.67
C GLN A 133 -8.55 1.79 8.77
N ALA A 134 -8.57 3.04 9.19
CA ALA A 134 -8.03 4.14 8.39
C ALA A 134 -6.51 4.04 8.18
N ALA A 135 -5.74 3.59 9.16
CA ALA A 135 -4.29 3.38 9.02
C ALA A 135 -3.94 2.20 8.10
N ALA A 136 -4.87 1.27 7.85
CA ALA A 136 -4.69 0.16 6.91
C ALA A 136 -4.88 0.57 5.43
N VAL A 137 -5.43 1.76 5.17
CA VAL A 137 -5.81 2.20 3.81
C VAL A 137 -4.64 2.74 2.98
N PRO A 138 -3.81 3.70 3.45
CA PRO A 138 -3.16 4.66 2.57
C PRO A 138 -2.30 4.03 1.46
N MET A 139 -1.24 3.28 1.79
CA MET A 139 -0.37 2.72 0.76
C MET A 139 -1.08 1.71 -0.11
N SER A 140 -1.86 0.81 0.49
CA SER A 140 -2.45 -0.30 -0.26
C SER A 140 -3.58 0.15 -1.18
N ALA A 141 -4.42 1.08 -0.73
CA ALA A 141 -5.50 1.65 -1.54
C ALA A 141 -4.97 2.65 -2.57
N LEU A 142 -3.97 3.48 -2.25
CA LEU A 142 -3.32 4.33 -3.25
C LEU A 142 -2.60 3.51 -4.32
N THR A 143 -1.98 2.39 -3.95
CA THR A 143 -1.37 1.48 -4.94
C THR A 143 -2.45 0.96 -5.89
N ALA A 144 -3.55 0.42 -5.37
CA ALA A 144 -4.65 -0.06 -6.20
C ALA A 144 -5.25 1.07 -7.07
N TRP A 145 -5.44 2.26 -6.50
CA TRP A 145 -5.97 3.43 -7.20
C TRP A 145 -5.06 3.89 -8.34
N GLN A 146 -3.76 3.99 -8.11
CA GLN A 146 -2.81 4.51 -9.10
C GLN A 146 -2.54 3.55 -10.24
N PHE A 147 -2.76 2.25 -10.01
CA PHE A 147 -2.73 1.24 -11.07
C PHE A 147 -4.04 1.17 -11.88
N LEU A 148 -5.19 1.41 -11.25
CA LEU A 148 -6.50 1.12 -11.86
C LEU A 148 -7.31 2.34 -12.30
N ILE A 149 -7.11 3.47 -11.64
CA ILE A 149 -7.99 4.63 -11.75
C ILE A 149 -7.24 5.83 -12.31
N ASP A 150 -6.30 6.36 -11.54
CA ASP A 150 -5.53 7.54 -11.91
C ASP A 150 -4.20 7.55 -11.15
N ARG A 151 -3.12 7.73 -11.90
CA ARG A 151 -1.77 7.79 -11.34
C ARG A 151 -1.57 9.05 -10.49
N GLY A 152 -2.19 10.17 -10.85
CA GLY A 152 -2.15 11.41 -10.06
C GLY A 152 -0.78 12.10 -9.95
N HIS A 153 0.20 11.73 -10.77
CA HIS A 153 1.52 12.37 -10.83
C HIS A 153 2.20 12.14 -12.19
N ASP A 154 3.22 12.94 -12.48
CA ASP A 154 4.03 12.87 -13.70
C ASP A 154 5.45 12.33 -13.50
N GLU A 155 5.78 11.91 -12.27
CA GLU A 155 7.09 11.32 -11.96
C GLU A 155 7.47 10.16 -12.91
N PRO A 156 8.72 10.14 -13.41
CA PRO A 156 9.21 9.04 -14.22
C PRO A 156 9.24 7.74 -13.40
N ASN A 157 9.01 6.62 -14.08
CA ASN A 157 9.14 5.30 -13.48
C ASN A 157 10.55 4.76 -13.81
N PRO A 158 11.43 4.51 -12.83
CA PRO A 158 12.75 3.94 -13.12
C PRO A 158 12.69 2.51 -13.67
N LEU A 159 11.55 1.83 -13.54
CA LEU A 159 11.35 0.43 -13.93
C LEU A 159 10.99 0.25 -15.41
N GLN A 160 10.49 1.31 -16.06
CA GLN A 160 10.09 1.26 -17.45
C GLN A 160 10.15 2.62 -18.12
N PRO A 161 10.51 2.69 -19.42
CA PRO A 161 10.62 3.95 -20.14
C PRO A 161 9.26 4.63 -20.33
N GLU A 162 8.21 3.83 -20.53
CA GLU A 162 6.87 4.33 -20.78
C GLU A 162 6.12 4.62 -19.49
N ARG A 163 5.28 5.64 -19.54
CA ARG A 163 4.40 6.01 -18.42
C ARG A 163 3.27 4.99 -18.26
N HIS A 164 3.03 4.57 -17.03
CA HIS A 164 1.87 3.76 -16.70
C HIS A 164 0.56 4.45 -17.10
N ARG A 165 -0.33 3.69 -17.72
CA ARG A 165 -1.68 4.12 -18.12
C ARG A 165 -2.69 3.10 -17.63
N PRO A 166 -3.64 3.49 -16.78
CA PRO A 166 -4.72 2.61 -16.37
C PRO A 166 -5.55 2.12 -17.57
N VAL A 167 -6.09 0.90 -17.47
CA VAL A 167 -7.06 0.36 -18.43
C VAL A 167 -8.45 0.87 -18.08
N PRO A 168 -9.26 1.39 -19.03
CA PRO A 168 -10.67 1.67 -18.79
C PRO A 168 -11.41 0.38 -18.43
N LEU A 169 -11.90 0.28 -17.18
CA LEU A 169 -12.34 -0.98 -16.59
C LEU A 169 -13.79 -1.39 -16.90
N ASP A 170 -14.61 -0.46 -17.38
CA ASP A 170 -16.03 -0.73 -17.67
C ASP A 170 -16.19 -1.87 -18.69
N GLY A 171 -16.95 -2.90 -18.31
CA GLY A 171 -17.15 -4.11 -19.13
C GLY A 171 -15.90 -4.98 -19.34
N LYS A 172 -14.77 -4.70 -18.67
CA LYS A 172 -13.54 -5.50 -18.79
C LYS A 172 -13.55 -6.71 -17.86
N LYS A 173 -12.94 -7.82 -18.32
CA LYS A 173 -12.64 -8.98 -17.48
C LYS A 173 -11.27 -8.81 -16.84
N VAL A 174 -11.24 -8.61 -15.53
CA VAL A 174 -10.03 -8.29 -14.75
C VAL A 174 -9.72 -9.44 -13.79
N LEU A 175 -8.51 -9.98 -13.85
CA LEU A 175 -8.01 -10.89 -12.82
C LEU A 175 -7.19 -10.13 -11.79
N VAL A 176 -7.46 -10.37 -10.51
CA VAL A 176 -6.64 -9.85 -9.40
C VAL A 176 -5.95 -11.03 -8.72
N ASN A 177 -4.63 -11.16 -8.92
CA ASN A 177 -3.82 -12.17 -8.24
C ASN A 177 -3.38 -11.67 -6.87
N GLY A 178 -3.54 -12.49 -5.82
CA GLY A 178 -3.35 -12.06 -4.43
C GLY A 178 -4.53 -11.25 -3.88
N ALA A 179 -5.75 -11.54 -4.33
CA ALA A 179 -6.96 -10.75 -4.09
C ALA A 179 -7.34 -10.56 -2.61
N ALA A 180 -6.89 -11.45 -1.72
CA ALA A 180 -7.14 -11.34 -0.29
C ALA A 180 -6.13 -10.46 0.45
N GLY A 181 -5.00 -10.09 -0.18
CA GLY A 181 -3.91 -9.35 0.45
C GLY A 181 -4.15 -7.84 0.55
N GLY A 182 -3.13 -7.13 1.04
CA GLY A 182 -3.19 -5.68 1.30
C GLY A 182 -3.65 -4.86 0.09
N VAL A 183 -2.95 -4.94 -1.04
CA VAL A 183 -3.35 -4.23 -2.28
C VAL A 183 -4.54 -4.93 -2.95
N GLY A 184 -4.51 -6.26 -3.03
CA GLY A 184 -5.47 -7.06 -3.79
C GLY A 184 -6.92 -6.82 -3.38
N HIS A 185 -7.20 -6.72 -2.07
CA HIS A 185 -8.57 -6.55 -1.60
C HIS A 185 -9.15 -5.17 -1.96
N PHE A 186 -8.32 -4.13 -2.10
CA PHE A 186 -8.76 -2.85 -2.65
C PHE A 186 -8.87 -2.88 -4.17
N ALA A 187 -7.96 -3.56 -4.87
CA ALA A 187 -7.99 -3.70 -6.33
C ALA A 187 -9.27 -4.39 -6.82
N VAL A 188 -9.72 -5.45 -6.13
CA VAL A 188 -11.02 -6.11 -6.42
C VAL A 188 -12.15 -5.10 -6.35
N GLN A 189 -12.25 -4.34 -5.26
CA GLN A 189 -13.37 -3.44 -5.03
C GLN A 189 -13.36 -2.24 -5.98
N LEU A 190 -12.18 -1.67 -6.28
CA LEU A 190 -12.05 -0.57 -7.23
C LEU A 190 -12.38 -1.00 -8.66
N ALA A 191 -11.94 -2.19 -9.07
CA ALA A 191 -12.31 -2.74 -10.38
C ALA A 191 -13.83 -2.98 -10.48
N LYS A 192 -14.44 -3.56 -9.44
CA LYS A 192 -15.91 -3.72 -9.37
C LYS A 192 -16.63 -2.38 -9.39
N TRP A 193 -16.15 -1.39 -8.64
CA TRP A 193 -16.73 -0.04 -8.61
C TRP A 193 -16.70 0.64 -9.99
N LYS A 194 -15.71 0.32 -10.83
CA LYS A 194 -15.61 0.82 -12.21
C LYS A 194 -16.30 -0.05 -13.27
N GLY A 195 -17.10 -1.04 -12.88
CA GLY A 195 -17.90 -1.84 -13.81
C GLY A 195 -17.18 -3.06 -14.41
N ALA A 196 -16.03 -3.45 -13.87
CA ALA A 196 -15.35 -4.68 -14.32
C ALA A 196 -16.07 -5.95 -13.85
N HIS A 197 -15.88 -7.02 -14.62
CA HIS A 197 -16.07 -8.40 -14.17
C HIS A 197 -14.75 -8.90 -13.56
N VAL A 198 -14.75 -9.19 -12.27
CA VAL A 198 -13.53 -9.47 -11.50
C VAL A 198 -13.40 -10.95 -11.18
N VAL A 199 -12.29 -11.53 -11.63
CA VAL A 199 -11.80 -12.86 -11.26
C VAL A 199 -10.79 -12.69 -10.13
N ALA A 200 -11.10 -13.17 -8.94
CA ALA A 200 -10.20 -13.06 -7.81
C ALA A 200 -9.44 -14.35 -7.55
N VAL A 201 -8.11 -14.25 -7.38
CA VAL A 201 -7.25 -15.39 -7.04
C VAL A 201 -6.74 -15.24 -5.61
N ALA A 202 -7.07 -16.20 -4.75
CA ALA A 202 -6.55 -16.30 -3.38
C ALA A 202 -6.63 -17.76 -2.91
N SER A 203 -6.15 -18.08 -1.71
CA SER A 203 -6.36 -19.43 -1.15
C SER A 203 -7.80 -19.61 -0.69
N GLY A 204 -8.32 -20.85 -0.74
CA GLY A 204 -9.72 -21.15 -0.44
C GLY A 204 -10.23 -20.63 0.90
N ARG A 205 -9.37 -20.53 1.93
CA ARG A 205 -9.74 -19.96 3.23
C ARG A 205 -10.18 -18.48 3.18
N HIS A 206 -9.83 -17.75 2.12
CA HIS A 206 -10.20 -16.35 1.91
C HIS A 206 -11.40 -16.19 0.96
N GLU A 207 -12.01 -17.27 0.47
CA GLU A 207 -13.11 -17.18 -0.50
C GLU A 207 -14.26 -16.32 0.02
N SER A 208 -14.76 -16.60 1.23
CA SER A 208 -15.86 -15.84 1.83
C SER A 208 -15.55 -14.35 1.96
N PHE A 209 -14.31 -14.02 2.35
CA PHE A 209 -13.86 -12.63 2.45
C PHE A 209 -13.91 -11.95 1.08
N VAL A 210 -13.28 -12.56 0.06
CA VAL A 210 -13.14 -11.95 -1.27
C VAL A 210 -14.46 -11.88 -2.02
N ARG A 211 -15.34 -12.88 -1.88
CA ARG A 211 -16.72 -12.78 -2.39
C ARG A 211 -17.52 -11.68 -1.70
N GLY A 212 -17.28 -11.46 -0.40
CA GLY A 212 -17.84 -10.32 0.33
C GLY A 212 -17.39 -8.95 -0.19
N LEU A 213 -16.29 -8.91 -0.97
CA LEU A 213 -15.81 -7.73 -1.71
C LEU A 213 -16.40 -7.61 -3.12
N ARG A 214 -17.37 -8.48 -3.46
CA ARG A 214 -18.12 -8.52 -4.72
C ARG A 214 -17.33 -9.02 -5.93
N ALA A 215 -16.31 -9.85 -5.74
CA ALA A 215 -15.69 -10.60 -6.85
C ALA A 215 -16.74 -11.51 -7.52
N ASP A 216 -16.73 -11.56 -8.86
CA ASP A 216 -17.70 -12.34 -9.64
C ASP A 216 -17.26 -13.81 -9.75
N GLU A 217 -15.97 -14.03 -9.98
CA GLU A 217 -15.35 -15.35 -10.03
C GLU A 217 -14.27 -15.47 -8.94
N PHE A 218 -14.05 -16.69 -8.46
CA PHE A 218 -13.02 -17.01 -7.47
C PHE A 218 -12.21 -18.22 -7.92
N ILE A 219 -10.89 -18.12 -7.87
CA ILE A 219 -9.96 -19.20 -8.15
C ILE A 219 -9.14 -19.48 -6.89
N ASP A 220 -9.23 -20.71 -6.39
CA ASP A 220 -8.36 -21.21 -5.33
C ASP A 220 -7.04 -21.72 -5.91
N TYR A 221 -5.98 -20.91 -5.81
CA TYR A 221 -4.67 -21.27 -6.36
C TYR A 221 -4.06 -22.52 -5.71
N THR A 222 -4.54 -22.92 -4.52
CA THR A 222 -4.04 -24.13 -3.83
C THR A 222 -4.60 -25.42 -4.44
N ARG A 223 -5.66 -25.31 -5.26
CA ARG A 223 -6.31 -26.44 -5.94
C ARG A 223 -5.97 -26.47 -7.43
N THR A 224 -5.92 -25.31 -8.07
CA THR A 224 -5.62 -25.22 -9.50
C THR A 224 -4.87 -23.92 -9.79
N PRO A 225 -3.75 -23.94 -10.52
CA PRO A 225 -3.05 -22.73 -10.91
C PRO A 225 -3.97 -21.82 -11.74
N ALA A 226 -3.99 -20.53 -11.41
CA ALA A 226 -4.92 -19.59 -12.04
C ALA A 226 -4.66 -19.44 -13.54
N GLU A 227 -3.40 -19.51 -13.96
CA GLU A 227 -2.99 -19.48 -15.36
C GLU A 227 -3.48 -20.68 -16.19
N GLU A 228 -3.86 -21.79 -15.56
CA GLU A 228 -4.38 -22.97 -16.26
C GLU A 228 -5.86 -22.85 -16.59
N VAL A 229 -6.62 -22.04 -15.86
CA VAL A 229 -8.08 -21.94 -15.98
C VAL A 229 -8.58 -20.57 -16.41
N ALA A 230 -7.85 -19.50 -16.07
CA ALA A 230 -8.23 -18.15 -16.47
C ALA A 230 -7.92 -17.92 -17.95
N ARG A 231 -8.90 -17.38 -18.69
CA ARG A 231 -8.81 -17.10 -20.12
C ARG A 231 -9.55 -15.80 -20.44
N ASP A 232 -9.26 -15.25 -21.61
CA ASP A 232 -9.95 -14.10 -22.18
C ASP A 232 -9.99 -12.89 -21.22
N LEU A 233 -8.86 -12.64 -20.55
CA LEU A 233 -8.71 -11.50 -19.66
C LEU A 233 -8.34 -10.25 -20.45
N ASP A 234 -8.91 -9.11 -20.06
CA ASP A 234 -8.51 -7.80 -20.57
C ASP A 234 -7.37 -7.20 -19.73
N LEU A 235 -7.35 -7.53 -18.43
CA LEU A 235 -6.34 -7.06 -17.49
C LEU A 235 -6.03 -8.13 -16.43
N VAL A 236 -4.75 -8.28 -16.08
CA VAL A 236 -4.28 -8.98 -14.90
C VAL A 236 -3.58 -7.99 -13.99
N VAL A 237 -4.03 -7.85 -12.75
CA VAL A 237 -3.34 -7.13 -11.67
C VAL A 237 -2.66 -8.15 -10.78
N ASP A 238 -1.33 -8.23 -10.86
CA ASP A 238 -0.56 -9.18 -10.07
C ASP A 238 0.06 -8.50 -8.85
N THR A 239 -0.60 -8.67 -7.69
CA THR A 239 -0.16 -8.06 -6.42
C THR A 239 0.94 -8.86 -5.71
N LEU A 240 1.22 -10.09 -6.14
CA LEU A 240 2.37 -10.87 -5.69
C LEU A 240 3.62 -10.49 -6.49
N GLY A 241 3.45 -10.28 -7.80
CA GLY A 241 4.52 -9.88 -8.72
C GLY A 241 5.68 -10.87 -8.78
N GLY A 242 6.88 -10.36 -9.06
CA GLY A 242 8.10 -11.17 -9.12
C GLY A 242 8.36 -11.83 -10.48
N THR A 243 9.36 -12.70 -10.49
CA THR A 243 9.84 -13.40 -11.70
C THR A 243 8.83 -14.38 -12.29
N THR A 244 7.79 -14.73 -11.55
CA THR A 244 6.76 -15.69 -11.99
C THR A 244 5.53 -15.04 -12.62
N THR A 245 5.44 -13.70 -12.64
CA THR A 245 4.27 -12.96 -13.14
C THR A 245 3.97 -13.25 -14.61
N GLY A 246 4.99 -13.56 -15.42
CA GLY A 246 4.79 -13.86 -16.84
C GLY A 246 3.93 -15.09 -17.15
N ARG A 247 3.68 -15.96 -16.16
CA ARG A 247 2.75 -17.09 -16.33
C ARG A 247 1.33 -16.66 -16.72
N PHE A 248 0.95 -15.42 -16.41
CA PHE A 248 -0.36 -14.87 -16.78
C PHE A 248 -0.42 -14.34 -18.22
N LEU A 249 0.69 -14.19 -18.96
CA LEU A 249 0.68 -13.57 -20.28
C LEU A 249 -0.27 -14.27 -21.27
N ARG A 250 -0.36 -15.61 -21.20
CA ARG A 250 -1.23 -16.41 -22.09
C ARG A 250 -2.70 -16.45 -21.66
N THR A 251 -3.03 -15.89 -20.51
CA THR A 251 -4.42 -15.74 -20.03
C THR A 251 -5.08 -14.49 -20.60
N LEU A 252 -4.28 -13.54 -21.10
CA LEU A 252 -4.71 -12.25 -21.63
C LEU A 252 -5.07 -12.36 -23.12
N LYS A 253 -6.08 -11.57 -23.52
CA LYS A 253 -6.36 -11.31 -24.94
C LYS A 253 -5.19 -10.55 -25.56
N ARG A 254 -5.06 -10.64 -26.89
CA ARG A 254 -4.21 -9.69 -27.64
C ARG A 254 -4.73 -8.27 -27.43
N GLY A 255 -3.85 -7.34 -27.06
CA GLY A 255 -4.20 -5.98 -26.63
C GLY A 255 -4.59 -5.87 -25.14
N GLY A 256 -4.57 -6.97 -24.39
CA GLY A 256 -4.75 -6.96 -22.94
C GLY A 256 -3.51 -6.44 -22.21
N ALA A 257 -3.65 -6.21 -20.90
CA ALA A 257 -2.58 -5.67 -20.08
C ALA A 257 -2.24 -6.55 -18.86
N LEU A 258 -0.96 -6.54 -18.48
CA LEU A 258 -0.45 -7.16 -17.25
C LEU A 258 0.19 -6.08 -16.38
N PHE A 259 -0.35 -5.93 -15.17
CA PHE A 259 0.10 -4.95 -14.17
C PHE A 259 0.81 -5.65 -13.00
N PRO A 260 2.14 -5.85 -13.07
CA PRO A 260 2.91 -6.32 -11.93
C PRO A 260 3.08 -5.19 -10.91
N VAL A 261 2.52 -5.39 -9.70
CA VAL A 261 2.65 -4.43 -8.60
C VAL A 261 4.01 -4.53 -7.92
N PHE A 262 4.58 -5.74 -7.86
CA PHE A 262 5.91 -5.98 -7.32
C PHE A 262 6.95 -6.21 -8.43
N LEU A 263 8.19 -5.83 -8.15
CA LEU A 263 9.32 -5.89 -9.08
C LEU A 263 9.67 -7.33 -9.48
N GLY A 264 10.30 -7.48 -10.65
CA GLY A 264 10.95 -8.74 -11.06
C GLY A 264 10.40 -9.38 -12.33
N PHE A 265 9.45 -8.77 -13.02
CA PHE A 265 9.02 -9.25 -14.33
C PHE A 265 10.16 -9.16 -15.36
N SER A 266 10.38 -10.22 -16.12
CA SER A 266 11.47 -10.33 -17.11
C SER A 266 11.01 -10.75 -18.52
N ASP A 267 9.74 -11.11 -18.71
CA ASP A 267 9.26 -11.77 -19.93
C ASP A 267 8.76 -10.78 -21.01
N HIS A 268 9.49 -9.67 -21.20
CA HIS A 268 9.07 -8.58 -22.09
C HIS A 268 8.94 -9.00 -23.56
N ASP A 269 9.83 -9.87 -24.05
CA ASP A 269 9.79 -10.35 -25.43
C ASP A 269 8.56 -11.23 -25.71
N GLU A 270 8.18 -12.08 -24.75
CA GLU A 270 6.95 -12.89 -24.86
C GLU A 270 5.72 -11.99 -24.79
N ALA A 271 5.70 -11.00 -23.91
CA ALA A 271 4.60 -10.03 -23.85
C ALA A 271 4.42 -9.28 -25.19
N ALA A 272 5.52 -8.82 -25.79
CA ALA A 272 5.50 -8.15 -27.09
C ALA A 272 4.98 -9.08 -28.20
N ARG A 273 5.45 -10.33 -28.25
CA ARG A 273 4.99 -11.35 -29.21
C ARG A 273 3.49 -11.62 -29.08
N LEU A 274 2.99 -11.73 -27.86
CA LEU A 274 1.57 -11.94 -27.57
C LEU A 274 0.72 -10.67 -27.76
N GLY A 275 1.35 -9.50 -27.91
CA GLY A 275 0.67 -8.21 -28.02
C GLY A 275 0.02 -7.77 -26.71
N VAL A 276 0.67 -8.08 -25.59
CA VAL A 276 0.24 -7.72 -24.23
C VAL A 276 1.05 -6.52 -23.75
N THR A 277 0.37 -5.51 -23.22
CA THR A 277 1.03 -4.38 -22.57
C THR A 277 1.40 -4.76 -21.14
N VAL A 278 2.68 -4.71 -20.80
CA VAL A 278 3.12 -4.83 -19.41
C VAL A 278 3.38 -3.43 -18.87
N SER A 279 2.76 -3.09 -17.74
CA SER A 279 2.95 -1.77 -17.16
C SER A 279 2.91 -1.77 -15.64
N THR A 280 3.87 -1.09 -15.03
CA THR A 280 4.00 -0.91 -13.60
C THR A 280 4.17 0.57 -13.24
N THR A 281 3.92 0.91 -11.98
CA THR A 281 4.13 2.25 -11.43
C THR A 281 4.53 2.18 -9.96
N GLN A 282 5.22 3.21 -9.49
CA GLN A 282 5.57 3.35 -8.08
C GLN A 282 4.52 4.24 -7.41
N VAL A 283 3.79 3.68 -6.44
CA VAL A 283 2.79 4.44 -5.68
C VAL A 283 3.43 5.68 -5.05
N ARG A 284 2.72 6.82 -5.11
CA ARG A 284 3.11 8.10 -4.50
C ARG A 284 2.10 8.57 -3.47
N SER A 285 2.59 9.27 -2.45
CA SER A 285 1.73 9.94 -1.46
C SER A 285 0.84 10.97 -2.15
N ASN A 286 -0.47 10.94 -1.89
CA ASN A 286 -1.43 11.82 -2.55
C ASN A 286 -2.69 12.02 -1.69
N GLY A 287 -2.79 13.17 -1.03
CA GLY A 287 -3.92 13.51 -0.15
C GLY A 287 -5.25 13.68 -0.91
N ALA A 288 -5.21 14.16 -2.16
CA ALA A 288 -6.41 14.32 -2.97
C ALA A 288 -7.04 12.96 -3.34
N GLN A 289 -6.22 11.97 -3.70
CA GLN A 289 -6.68 10.61 -3.96
C GLN A 289 -7.16 9.92 -2.69
N LEU A 290 -6.50 10.16 -1.54
CA LEU A 290 -7.02 9.70 -0.26
C LEU A 290 -8.39 10.32 0.04
N ALA A 291 -8.61 11.60 -0.23
CA ALA A 291 -9.92 12.22 -0.04
C ALA A 291 -11.02 11.58 -0.91
N GLU A 292 -10.71 11.18 -2.15
CA GLU A 292 -11.64 10.42 -2.99
C GLU A 292 -11.91 9.01 -2.45
N LEU A 293 -10.87 8.32 -1.97
CA LEU A 293 -11.03 7.04 -1.27
C LEU A 293 -11.92 7.20 -0.03
N ALA A 294 -11.79 8.29 0.73
CA ALA A 294 -12.62 8.56 1.89
C ALA A 294 -14.10 8.64 1.54
N ARG A 295 -14.45 9.34 0.46
CA ARG A 295 -15.81 9.39 -0.05
C ARG A 295 -16.36 8.00 -0.37
N LEU A 296 -15.55 7.12 -0.96
CA LEU A 296 -15.96 5.76 -1.28
C LEU A 296 -16.17 4.89 -0.03
N PHE A 297 -15.34 5.05 1.00
CA PHE A 297 -15.57 4.39 2.30
C PHE A 297 -16.83 4.90 2.98
N ASP A 298 -17.05 6.22 3.01
CA ASP A 298 -18.23 6.83 3.63
C ASP A 298 -19.54 6.50 2.90
N ALA A 299 -19.46 6.27 1.58
CA ALA A 299 -20.57 5.74 0.78
C ALA A 299 -20.80 4.23 0.98
N GLY A 300 -19.90 3.51 1.65
CA GLY A 300 -19.96 2.06 1.84
C GLY A 300 -19.60 1.25 0.58
N SER A 301 -19.00 1.90 -0.42
CA SER A 301 -18.54 1.26 -1.66
C SER A 301 -17.28 0.43 -1.46
N LEU A 302 -16.45 0.80 -0.47
CA LEU A 302 -15.23 0.09 -0.10
C LEU A 302 -15.28 -0.39 1.36
N ARG A 303 -14.57 -1.48 1.62
CA ARG A 303 -14.38 -2.11 2.93
C ARG A 303 -12.90 -2.42 3.14
N VAL A 304 -12.44 -2.31 4.38
CA VAL A 304 -11.05 -2.59 4.77
C VAL A 304 -10.96 -3.99 5.38
N GLY A 305 -10.03 -4.80 4.89
CA GLY A 305 -9.65 -6.06 5.52
C GLY A 305 -8.56 -5.82 6.57
N ILE A 306 -8.78 -6.28 7.80
CA ILE A 306 -7.76 -6.30 8.86
C ILE A 306 -7.41 -7.76 9.16
N ASP A 307 -6.11 -8.07 9.08
CA ASP A 307 -5.57 -9.37 9.45
C ASP A 307 -5.39 -9.46 10.96
N SER A 308 -4.70 -8.48 11.53
CA SER A 308 -4.31 -8.46 12.93
C SER A 308 -3.88 -7.07 13.37
N THR A 309 -3.98 -6.82 14.67
CA THR A 309 -3.55 -5.57 15.32
C THR A 309 -2.54 -5.87 16.40
N PHE A 310 -1.51 -5.03 16.53
CA PHE A 310 -0.50 -5.13 17.59
C PHE A 310 -0.28 -3.75 18.23
N PRO A 311 -0.05 -3.65 19.55
CA PRO A 311 0.46 -2.42 20.14
C PRO A 311 1.81 -2.02 19.52
N LEU A 312 2.13 -0.72 19.45
CA LEU A 312 3.37 -0.21 18.87
C LEU A 312 4.61 -0.90 19.43
N HIS A 313 4.67 -1.11 20.76
CA HIS A 313 5.78 -1.79 21.43
C HIS A 313 5.95 -3.27 21.03
N ASN A 314 4.99 -3.87 20.31
CA ASN A 314 5.04 -5.21 19.75
C ASN A 314 5.34 -5.22 18.24
N ALA A 315 5.91 -4.14 17.67
CA ALA A 315 6.21 -4.05 16.24
C ALA A 315 7.08 -5.22 15.71
N SER A 316 8.01 -5.76 16.50
CA SER A 316 8.76 -6.98 16.13
C SER A 316 7.82 -8.17 15.85
N LYS A 317 6.84 -8.44 16.71
CA LYS A 317 5.84 -9.50 16.50
C LYS A 317 4.98 -9.25 15.26
N ALA A 318 4.59 -8.00 15.03
CA ALA A 318 3.80 -7.62 13.87
C ALA A 318 4.58 -7.84 12.56
N HIS A 319 5.88 -7.52 12.54
CA HIS A 319 6.76 -7.83 11.41
C HIS A 319 6.97 -9.34 11.22
N ALA A 320 7.10 -10.11 12.31
CA ALA A 320 7.16 -11.57 12.22
C ALA A 320 5.87 -12.16 11.64
N ARG A 321 4.69 -11.64 12.03
CA ARG A 321 3.40 -12.02 11.44
C ARG A 321 3.34 -11.71 9.94
N ALA A 322 3.82 -10.53 9.53
CA ALA A 322 3.88 -10.14 8.12
C ALA A 322 4.77 -11.09 7.29
N ALA A 323 5.92 -11.50 7.84
CA ALA A 323 6.85 -12.41 7.17
C ALA A 323 6.28 -13.82 6.93
N GLY A 324 5.29 -14.26 7.73
CA GLY A 324 4.58 -15.53 7.50
C GLY A 324 3.69 -15.54 6.25
N GLY A 325 3.49 -14.38 5.60
CA GLY A 325 2.64 -14.22 4.42
C GLY A 325 1.17 -14.50 4.75
N HIS A 326 0.39 -14.83 3.71
CA HIS A 326 -0.94 -15.42 3.89
C HIS A 326 -1.92 -14.55 4.70
N ILE A 327 -1.71 -13.23 4.70
CA ILE A 327 -2.53 -12.25 5.42
C ILE A 327 -3.86 -12.00 4.71
N GLN A 328 -4.91 -11.71 5.50
CA GLN A 328 -6.17 -11.20 4.99
C GLN A 328 -6.24 -9.69 5.17
N GLY A 329 -6.02 -8.92 4.10
CA GLY A 329 -5.97 -7.46 4.16
C GLY A 329 -4.68 -6.96 4.81
N LYS A 330 -4.78 -6.26 5.94
CA LYS A 330 -3.72 -5.42 6.48
C LYS A 330 -3.41 -5.69 7.95
N ILE A 331 -2.13 -5.59 8.31
CA ILE A 331 -1.66 -5.61 9.71
C ILE A 331 -1.49 -4.16 10.16
N VAL A 332 -1.92 -3.85 11.38
CA VAL A 332 -1.92 -2.48 11.91
C VAL A 332 -1.26 -2.44 13.29
N LEU A 333 -0.42 -1.44 13.51
CA LEU A 333 0.10 -1.06 14.82
C LEU A 333 -0.84 -0.06 15.48
N THR A 334 -1.25 -0.31 16.71
CA THR A 334 -1.99 0.65 17.54
C THR A 334 -1.01 1.48 18.36
N VAL A 335 -1.21 2.79 18.37
CA VAL A 335 -0.35 3.76 19.04
C VAL A 335 -1.16 4.41 20.15
N SER A 336 -0.62 4.37 21.36
CA SER A 336 -1.22 4.83 22.60
C SER A 336 -0.26 5.73 23.37
#